data_AF-A0A067E2Y6-F1
#
_entry.id   AF-A0A067E2Y6-F1
#
_cell.length_a   1.000
_cell.length_b   1.000
_cell.length_c   1.000
_cell.angle_alpha   90.00
_cell.angle_beta   90.00
_cell.angle_gamma   90.00
#
_symmetry.space_group_name_H-M   'P 1'
#
loop_
_entity.id
_entity.type
_entity.pdbx_description
1 polymer ?
#
loop_
_entity_poly.entity_id
_entity_poly.type
_entity_poly.pdbx_seq_one_letter_code
_entity_poly.pdbx_strand_id
1 'polypeptide(L)'
;MAPDPNSASGSGTKDEASVKVPAKDPKKKDDKKDEDLSEEDLALKQQLELYVERVQDPDPGLQKVALESMRTEIRTSTSSMTSVPKPLKFLRPHYGTLKAYYETMPDSDLKKYMADILSVLALTMSAEGERESLKYRLLGSEGDIGSWGHEYVRNLAGEIAQEYAKRQTDEASIDDLMELVQEIVAFHMKHNAEPEAVDLLMEVEDLDLLVEHVDATNFKRTCLYLTSAAKYLPGPDDMLVLDIAYMIYLKFEEFPNALQIALFLDNMQYVKQIFTSCDDLLRKKQFCYILARHGITLELDDDMVPDDDDRYALQDIVNNVKLSEGYLTLARDIEVMEPKSPEDIYK
;
A
#
# COMPACT_ATOMS: atom_id res chain seq x y z
N MET A 1 -62.64 35.35 29.52
CA MET A 1 -63.52 35.54 28.35
C MET A 1 -63.61 34.21 27.63
N ALA A 2 -64.74 33.53 27.75
CA ALA A 2 -65.20 32.46 26.86
C ALA A 2 -66.06 33.10 25.74
N PRO A 3 -66.49 32.43 24.64
CA PRO A 3 -66.65 30.98 24.50
C PRO A 3 -66.42 30.33 23.09
N ASP A 4 -66.36 29.00 23.05
CA ASP A 4 -66.76 28.09 21.93
C ASP A 4 -68.30 28.13 21.72
N PRO A 5 -68.99 27.58 20.65
CA PRO A 5 -68.77 26.25 20.03
C PRO A 5 -69.34 26.05 18.58
N ASN A 6 -69.50 24.76 18.21
CA ASN A 6 -70.34 24.14 17.15
C ASN A 6 -69.72 23.92 15.76
N SER A 7 -69.95 22.81 15.06
CA SER A 7 -70.46 21.46 15.38
C SER A 7 -70.41 20.64 14.08
N ALA A 8 -70.12 19.35 14.25
CA ALA A 8 -70.42 18.21 13.39
C ALA A 8 -71.37 18.40 12.18
N SER A 9 -70.97 17.84 11.03
CA SER A 9 -71.82 16.92 10.24
C SER A 9 -70.95 16.11 9.26
N GLY A 10 -70.90 14.79 9.47
CA GLY A 10 -70.39 13.83 8.49
C GLY A 10 -71.52 13.26 7.62
N SER A 11 -71.21 13.04 6.35
CA SER A 11 -71.72 11.98 5.44
C SER A 11 -70.99 12.22 4.10
N GLY A 12 -70.29 11.31 3.44
CA GLY A 12 -70.60 9.91 3.24
C GLY A 12 -70.95 9.67 1.75
N THR A 13 -69.97 9.15 1.01
CA THR A 13 -70.04 8.24 -0.17
C THR A 13 -69.94 8.72 -1.64
N LYS A 14 -69.16 7.88 -2.36
CA LYS A 14 -69.02 7.57 -3.81
C LYS A 14 -67.87 8.24 -4.57
N ASP A 15 -66.77 7.50 -4.81
CA ASP A 15 -66.45 6.67 -6.02
C ASP A 15 -65.88 7.57 -7.12
N GLU A 16 -64.83 7.32 -7.90
CA GLU A 16 -63.92 6.21 -8.20
C GLU A 16 -62.79 6.87 -9.04
N ALA A 17 -61.51 6.55 -8.81
CA ALA A 17 -60.45 6.59 -9.83
C ALA A 17 -59.16 6.01 -9.27
N SER A 18 -59.05 4.69 -9.33
CA SER A 18 -57.89 3.89 -8.98
C SER A 18 -56.71 4.19 -9.91
N VAL A 19 -55.69 4.90 -9.44
CA VAL A 19 -54.38 4.95 -10.10
C VAL A 19 -53.58 3.74 -9.63
N LYS A 20 -53.57 2.68 -10.46
CA LYS A 20 -52.68 1.53 -10.32
C LYS A 20 -51.23 1.98 -10.49
N VAL A 21 -50.44 1.89 -9.43
CA VAL A 21 -48.97 1.90 -9.50
C VAL A 21 -48.53 0.52 -10.01
N PRO A 22 -47.79 0.40 -11.13
CA PRO A 22 -47.34 -0.89 -11.61
C PRO A 22 -46.17 -1.38 -10.75
N ALA A 23 -46.41 -2.46 -10.00
CA ALA A 23 -45.35 -3.27 -9.40
C ALA A 23 -44.48 -3.86 -10.53
N LYS A 24 -43.20 -3.48 -10.55
CA LYS A 24 -42.19 -4.12 -11.40
C LYS A 24 -41.61 -5.30 -10.62
N ASP A 25 -41.99 -6.51 -11.03
CA ASP A 25 -41.32 -7.75 -10.67
C ASP A 25 -39.80 -7.65 -10.88
N PRO A 26 -38.96 -8.09 -9.92
CA PRO A 26 -37.51 -8.10 -10.07
C PRO A 26 -37.01 -9.10 -11.13
N LYS A 27 -37.84 -10.06 -11.57
CA LYS A 27 -37.48 -11.04 -12.61
C LYS A 27 -37.33 -10.47 -14.01
N LYS A 28 -37.91 -9.30 -14.33
CA LYS A 28 -37.90 -8.75 -15.69
C LYS A 28 -36.76 -7.76 -15.97
N LYS A 29 -35.86 -7.53 -15.00
CA LYS A 29 -34.78 -6.56 -15.11
C LYS A 29 -33.43 -7.20 -15.48
N ASP A 30 -33.27 -8.52 -15.29
CA ASP A 30 -32.06 -9.26 -15.70
C ASP A 30 -32.08 -9.62 -17.19
N ASP A 31 -33.19 -10.16 -17.72
CA ASP A 31 -33.29 -10.52 -19.15
C ASP A 31 -33.05 -9.33 -20.09
N LYS A 32 -33.38 -8.10 -19.64
CA LYS A 32 -33.23 -6.88 -20.46
C LYS A 32 -31.84 -6.28 -20.46
N LYS A 33 -30.93 -6.76 -19.60
CA LYS A 33 -29.50 -6.42 -19.66
C LYS A 33 -28.72 -7.43 -20.50
N ASP A 34 -29.22 -8.65 -20.63
CA ASP A 34 -28.62 -9.70 -21.46
C ASP A 34 -28.69 -9.37 -22.97
N GLU A 35 -29.63 -8.53 -23.41
CA GLU A 35 -29.73 -8.08 -24.82
C GLU A 35 -28.66 -7.05 -25.26
N ASP A 36 -27.93 -6.42 -24.32
CA ASP A 36 -26.86 -5.42 -24.61
C ASP A 36 -25.44 -5.99 -24.44
N LEU A 37 -25.30 -7.29 -24.14
CA LEU A 37 -24.02 -7.97 -24.01
C LEU A 37 -23.55 -8.46 -25.39
N SER A 38 -22.26 -8.26 -25.70
CA SER A 38 -21.62 -8.83 -26.90
C SER A 38 -21.83 -10.35 -26.93
N GLU A 39 -21.92 -10.96 -28.11
CA GLU A 39 -22.03 -12.44 -28.24
C GLU A 39 -20.90 -13.16 -27.48
N GLU A 40 -19.71 -12.56 -27.43
CA GLU A 40 -18.57 -13.07 -26.65
C GLU A 40 -18.81 -13.02 -25.13
N ASP A 41 -19.46 -11.97 -24.63
CA ASP A 41 -19.75 -11.82 -23.21
C ASP A 41 -20.88 -12.75 -22.75
N LEU A 42 -21.87 -13.00 -23.61
CA LEU A 42 -22.92 -13.99 -23.39
C LEU A 42 -22.35 -15.41 -23.33
N ALA A 43 -21.45 -15.75 -24.25
CA ALA A 43 -20.75 -17.02 -24.23
C ALA A 43 -19.93 -17.19 -22.94
N LEU A 44 -19.22 -16.15 -22.52
CA LEU A 44 -18.45 -16.15 -21.27
C LEU A 44 -19.36 -16.36 -20.04
N LYS A 45 -20.51 -15.66 -19.97
CA LYS A 45 -21.50 -15.83 -18.90
C LYS A 45 -22.01 -17.27 -18.84
N GLN A 46 -22.43 -17.84 -19.97
CA GLN A 46 -22.92 -19.22 -20.05
C GLN A 46 -21.84 -20.25 -19.66
N GLN A 47 -20.59 -20.01 -20.04
CA GLN A 47 -19.47 -20.88 -19.68
C GLN A 47 -19.18 -20.84 -18.18
N LEU A 48 -19.24 -19.65 -17.55
CA LEU A 48 -19.08 -19.50 -16.10
C LEU A 48 -20.23 -20.14 -15.33
N GLU A 49 -21.48 -19.97 -15.79
CA GLU A 49 -22.66 -20.64 -15.23
C GLU A 49 -22.53 -22.16 -15.28
N LEU A 50 -22.06 -22.69 -16.43
CA LEU A 50 -21.79 -24.12 -16.59
C LEU A 50 -20.69 -24.61 -15.63
N TYR A 51 -19.66 -23.81 -15.37
CA TYR A 51 -18.67 -24.16 -14.35
C TYR A 51 -19.28 -24.19 -12.95
N VAL A 52 -20.12 -23.21 -12.58
CA VAL A 52 -20.81 -23.21 -11.28
C VAL A 52 -21.67 -24.47 -11.10
N GLU A 53 -22.40 -24.89 -12.14
CA GLU A 53 -23.16 -26.15 -12.12
C GLU A 53 -22.26 -27.37 -11.95
N ARG A 54 -21.18 -27.46 -12.74
CA ARG A 54 -20.24 -28.59 -12.69
C ARG A 54 -19.45 -28.70 -11.39
N VAL A 55 -19.27 -27.59 -10.68
CA VAL A 55 -18.64 -27.62 -9.35
C VAL A 55 -19.56 -28.26 -8.31
N GLN A 56 -20.88 -28.31 -8.56
CA GLN A 56 -21.84 -28.99 -7.69
C GLN A 56 -22.09 -30.46 -8.08
N ASP A 57 -21.49 -30.93 -9.17
CA ASP A 57 -21.61 -32.33 -9.60
C ASP A 57 -21.02 -33.29 -8.56
N PRO A 58 -21.50 -34.53 -8.46
CA PRO A 58 -21.02 -35.51 -7.48
C PRO A 58 -19.63 -36.09 -7.80
N ASP A 59 -19.08 -35.86 -9.00
CA ASP A 59 -17.78 -36.39 -9.42
C ASP A 59 -16.63 -35.43 -9.08
N PRO A 60 -15.70 -35.80 -8.16
CA PRO A 60 -14.55 -34.97 -7.79
C PRO A 60 -13.64 -34.60 -8.98
N GLY A 61 -13.58 -35.44 -10.02
CA GLY A 61 -12.79 -35.16 -11.22
C GLY A 61 -13.35 -33.99 -12.03
N LEU A 62 -14.67 -33.97 -12.22
CA LEU A 62 -15.37 -32.88 -12.90
C LEU A 62 -15.33 -31.58 -12.09
N GLN A 63 -15.49 -31.68 -10.77
CA GLN A 63 -15.36 -30.54 -9.86
C GLN A 63 -13.98 -29.87 -10.01
N LYS A 64 -12.91 -30.67 -9.99
CA LYS A 64 -11.54 -30.16 -10.11
C LYS A 64 -11.33 -29.40 -11.41
N VAL A 65 -11.73 -29.98 -12.54
CA VAL A 65 -11.57 -29.36 -13.86
C VAL A 65 -12.37 -28.07 -13.97
N ALA A 66 -13.58 -28.03 -13.40
CA ALA A 66 -14.40 -26.83 -13.38
C ALA A 66 -13.78 -25.71 -12.52
N LEU A 67 -13.26 -26.04 -11.33
CA LEU A 67 -12.56 -25.09 -10.45
C LEU A 67 -11.29 -24.54 -11.11
N GLU A 68 -10.46 -25.40 -11.72
CA GLU A 68 -9.22 -24.99 -12.41
C GLU A 68 -9.51 -24.11 -13.64
N SER A 69 -10.56 -24.44 -14.39
CA SER A 69 -10.99 -23.64 -15.54
C SER A 69 -11.49 -22.27 -15.10
N MET A 70 -12.33 -22.22 -14.07
CA MET A 70 -12.84 -20.97 -13.51
C MET A 70 -11.71 -20.08 -12.97
N ARG A 71 -10.75 -20.68 -12.25
CA ARG A 71 -9.54 -19.98 -11.78
C ARG A 71 -8.74 -19.37 -12.93
N THR A 72 -8.55 -20.12 -14.00
CA THR A 72 -7.79 -19.66 -15.18
C THR A 72 -8.48 -18.49 -15.86
N GLU A 73 -9.81 -18.56 -16.01
CA GLU A 73 -10.61 -17.52 -16.65
C GLU A 73 -10.61 -16.22 -15.85
N ILE A 74 -10.79 -16.32 -14.52
CA ILE A 74 -10.72 -15.18 -13.61
C ILE A 74 -9.32 -14.56 -13.69
N ARG A 75 -8.25 -15.34 -13.53
CA ARG A 75 -6.88 -14.82 -13.55
C ARG A 75 -6.54 -14.09 -14.85
N THR A 76 -6.90 -14.67 -16.00
CA THR A 76 -6.63 -14.10 -17.33
C THR A 76 -7.38 -12.78 -17.53
N SER A 77 -8.57 -12.64 -16.93
CA SER A 77 -9.36 -11.41 -17.01
C SER A 77 -8.95 -10.35 -15.98
N THR A 78 -8.38 -10.76 -14.84
CA THR A 78 -7.99 -9.87 -13.73
C THR A 78 -6.61 -9.25 -13.91
N SER A 79 -5.79 -9.77 -14.84
CA SER A 79 -4.51 -9.14 -15.20
C SER A 79 -4.65 -7.77 -15.89
N SER A 80 -5.87 -7.40 -16.33
CA SER A 80 -6.13 -6.10 -16.93
C SER A 80 -6.53 -5.08 -15.86
N MET A 81 -5.66 -4.09 -15.61
CA MET A 81 -5.78 -3.00 -14.62
C MET A 81 -6.96 -2.02 -14.87
N THR A 82 -7.92 -2.39 -15.71
CA THR A 82 -8.98 -1.50 -16.24
C THR A 82 -10.35 -2.08 -15.91
N SER A 83 -10.96 -1.60 -14.82
CA SER A 83 -12.31 -1.91 -14.34
C SER A 83 -12.53 -3.34 -13.82
N VAL A 84 -13.52 -3.48 -12.91
CA VAL A 84 -13.95 -4.76 -12.35
C VAL A 84 -14.14 -5.80 -13.47
N PRO A 85 -13.36 -6.90 -13.48
CA PRO A 85 -13.39 -7.90 -14.53
C PRO A 85 -14.80 -8.42 -14.79
N LYS A 86 -15.15 -8.62 -16.06
CA LYS A 86 -16.46 -9.17 -16.46
C LYS A 86 -16.77 -10.52 -15.82
N PRO A 87 -15.81 -11.47 -15.66
CA PRO A 87 -16.07 -12.72 -14.96
C PRO A 87 -16.59 -12.54 -13.54
N LEU A 88 -16.05 -11.58 -12.78
CA LEU A 88 -16.52 -11.28 -11.43
C LEU A 88 -17.97 -10.78 -11.46
N LYS A 89 -18.32 -9.92 -12.43
CA LYS A 89 -19.70 -9.42 -12.58
C LYS A 89 -20.69 -10.56 -12.88
N PHE A 90 -20.31 -11.52 -13.70
CA PHE A 90 -21.17 -12.66 -14.04
C PHE A 90 -21.27 -13.69 -12.92
N LEU A 91 -20.22 -13.84 -12.10
CA LEU A 91 -20.24 -14.75 -10.94
C LEU A 91 -20.97 -14.15 -9.72
N ARG A 92 -21.27 -12.84 -9.73
CA ARG A 92 -22.02 -12.14 -8.65
C ARG A 92 -23.27 -12.87 -8.17
N PRO A 93 -24.21 -13.29 -9.05
CA PRO A 93 -25.46 -13.90 -8.62
C PRO A 93 -25.25 -15.30 -8.04
N HIS A 94 -24.13 -15.94 -8.37
CA HIS A 94 -23.80 -17.31 -7.98
C HIS A 94 -22.96 -17.40 -6.70
N TYR A 95 -22.45 -16.27 -6.19
CA TYR A 95 -21.62 -16.24 -4.97
C TYR A 95 -22.29 -16.91 -3.77
N GLY A 96 -23.57 -16.60 -3.52
CA GLY A 96 -24.34 -17.21 -2.43
C GLY A 96 -24.50 -18.73 -2.58
N THR A 97 -24.66 -19.21 -3.81
CA THR A 97 -24.79 -20.63 -4.11
C THR A 97 -23.46 -21.37 -3.90
N LEU A 98 -22.34 -20.78 -4.36
CA LEU A 98 -21.00 -21.35 -4.15
C LEU A 98 -20.63 -21.37 -2.66
N LYS A 99 -20.99 -20.33 -1.91
CA LYS A 99 -20.80 -20.26 -0.46
C LYS A 99 -21.59 -21.34 0.28
N ALA A 100 -22.87 -21.53 -0.07
CA ALA A 100 -23.68 -22.59 0.52
C ALA A 100 -23.11 -23.99 0.21
N TYR A 101 -22.60 -24.20 -1.01
CA TYR A 101 -21.98 -25.46 -1.39
C TYR A 101 -20.66 -25.72 -0.63
N TYR A 102 -19.85 -24.68 -0.42
CA TYR A 102 -18.60 -24.77 0.34
C TYR A 102 -18.79 -25.33 1.76
N GLU A 103 -19.87 -24.93 2.45
CA GLU A 103 -20.20 -25.43 3.79
C GLU A 103 -20.58 -26.92 3.79
N THR A 104 -21.07 -27.45 2.67
CA THR A 104 -21.43 -28.87 2.53
C THR A 104 -20.26 -29.77 2.11
N MET A 105 -19.15 -29.18 1.66
CA MET A 105 -18.00 -29.95 1.17
C MET A 105 -17.14 -30.53 2.31
N PRO A 106 -16.69 -31.79 2.17
CA PRO A 106 -15.72 -32.37 3.09
C PRO A 106 -14.35 -31.68 2.94
N ASP A 107 -13.57 -31.67 4.03
CA ASP A 107 -12.21 -31.14 4.02
C ASP A 107 -11.34 -31.93 3.06
N SER A 108 -11.07 -31.32 1.90
CA SER A 108 -10.36 -31.90 0.75
C SER A 108 -9.64 -30.80 -0.01
N ASP A 109 -8.70 -31.17 -0.88
CA ASP A 109 -7.99 -30.20 -1.73
C ASP A 109 -8.97 -29.36 -2.58
N LEU A 110 -10.11 -29.93 -2.97
CA LEU A 110 -11.17 -29.25 -3.72
C LEU A 110 -11.83 -28.13 -2.90
N LYS A 111 -12.00 -28.36 -1.59
CA LYS A 111 -12.50 -27.33 -0.68
C LYS A 111 -11.52 -26.16 -0.58
N LYS A 112 -10.21 -26.43 -0.54
CA LYS A 112 -9.17 -25.37 -0.55
C LYS A 112 -9.20 -24.56 -1.85
N TYR A 113 -9.31 -25.23 -3.00
CA TYR A 113 -9.44 -24.52 -4.29
C TYR A 113 -10.71 -23.69 -4.39
N MET A 114 -11.83 -24.20 -3.84
CA MET A 114 -13.06 -23.42 -3.76
C MET A 114 -12.88 -22.19 -2.86
N ALA A 115 -12.20 -22.33 -1.71
CA ALA A 115 -11.92 -21.20 -0.83
C ALA A 115 -11.09 -20.13 -1.54
N ASP A 116 -10.07 -20.48 -2.33
CA ASP A 116 -9.32 -19.49 -3.10
C ASP A 116 -10.21 -18.69 -4.08
N ILE A 117 -11.13 -19.37 -4.76
CA ILE A 117 -12.07 -18.71 -5.68
C ILE A 117 -13.06 -17.83 -4.90
N LEU A 118 -13.59 -18.32 -3.78
CA LEU A 118 -14.49 -17.54 -2.92
C LEU A 118 -13.81 -16.30 -2.34
N SER A 119 -12.51 -16.38 -2.03
CA SER A 119 -11.71 -15.25 -1.58
C SER A 119 -11.64 -14.15 -2.64
N VAL A 120 -11.39 -14.51 -3.89
CA VAL A 120 -11.31 -13.53 -4.99
C VAL A 120 -12.68 -12.97 -5.34
N LEU A 121 -13.73 -13.78 -5.27
CA LEU A 121 -15.10 -13.33 -5.48
C LEU A 121 -15.55 -12.37 -4.37
N ALA A 122 -15.12 -12.60 -3.12
CA ALA A 122 -15.45 -11.74 -1.98
C ALA A 122 -15.03 -10.27 -2.20
N LEU A 123 -13.98 -10.01 -2.99
CA LEU A 123 -13.49 -8.67 -3.33
C LEU A 123 -14.58 -7.71 -3.83
N THR A 124 -15.59 -8.22 -4.52
CA THR A 124 -16.68 -7.40 -5.10
C THR A 124 -18.06 -7.78 -4.61
N MET A 125 -18.16 -8.87 -3.84
CA MET A 125 -19.42 -9.53 -3.52
C MET A 125 -19.70 -9.63 -2.01
N SER A 126 -18.66 -9.48 -1.18
CA SER A 126 -18.81 -9.48 0.27
C SER A 126 -19.48 -8.20 0.74
N ALA A 127 -20.27 -8.28 1.81
CA ALA A 127 -20.75 -7.09 2.48
C ALA A 127 -19.57 -6.37 3.17
N GLU A 128 -19.52 -5.05 3.05
CA GLU A 128 -18.48 -4.25 3.71
C GLU A 128 -18.38 -4.62 5.20
N GLY A 129 -17.21 -5.12 5.61
CA GLY A 129 -16.92 -5.51 6.99
C GLY A 129 -17.02 -7.00 7.31
N GLU A 130 -17.48 -7.87 6.41
CA GLU A 130 -17.50 -9.33 6.67
C GLU A 130 -16.14 -10.01 6.50
N ARG A 131 -15.16 -9.33 5.87
CA ARG A 131 -13.76 -9.76 5.70
C ARG A 131 -13.65 -11.19 5.15
N GLU A 132 -14.54 -11.49 4.21
CA GLU A 132 -14.68 -12.85 3.68
C GLU A 132 -13.47 -13.24 2.81
N SER A 133 -12.82 -12.28 2.15
CA SER A 133 -11.63 -12.54 1.33
C SER A 133 -10.51 -13.10 2.22
N LEU A 134 -10.19 -12.41 3.31
CA LEU A 134 -9.19 -12.87 4.26
C LEU A 134 -9.55 -14.22 4.87
N LYS A 135 -10.81 -14.40 5.29
CA LYS A 135 -11.28 -15.67 5.87
C LYS A 135 -11.07 -16.85 4.92
N TYR A 136 -11.48 -16.70 3.66
CA TYR A 136 -11.34 -17.78 2.69
C TYR A 136 -9.89 -17.96 2.24
N ARG A 137 -9.06 -16.92 2.23
CA ARG A 137 -7.62 -17.04 1.97
C ARG A 137 -6.91 -17.87 3.04
N LEU A 138 -7.22 -17.66 4.33
CA LEU A 138 -6.66 -18.47 5.43
C LEU A 138 -7.11 -19.93 5.38
N LEU A 139 -8.27 -20.21 4.78
CA LEU A 139 -8.81 -21.57 4.57
C LEU A 139 -8.42 -22.18 3.21
N GLY A 140 -7.76 -21.39 2.36
CA GLY A 140 -7.48 -21.66 0.96
C GLY A 140 -6.31 -22.60 0.74
N SER A 141 -5.87 -22.68 -0.52
CA SER A 141 -4.54 -23.21 -0.80
C SER A 141 -3.54 -22.07 -0.63
N GLU A 142 -2.45 -22.31 0.10
CA GLU A 142 -1.29 -21.41 0.29
C GLU A 142 -0.53 -21.19 -1.05
N GLY A 143 -1.23 -21.04 -2.16
CA GLY A 143 -0.65 -20.71 -3.46
C GLY A 143 -0.26 -19.24 -3.53
N ASP A 144 0.62 -18.91 -4.48
CA ASP A 144 1.15 -17.56 -4.70
C ASP A 144 0.06 -16.46 -4.70
N ILE A 145 0.20 -15.50 -3.78
CA ILE A 145 -0.74 -14.40 -3.56
C ILE A 145 -0.85 -13.48 -4.78
N GLY A 146 0.24 -13.35 -5.53
CA GLY A 146 0.31 -12.54 -6.75
C GLY A 146 -0.49 -13.11 -7.92
N SER A 147 -0.88 -14.39 -7.85
CA SER A 147 -1.51 -15.08 -8.96
C SER A 147 -2.88 -14.52 -9.35
N TRP A 148 -3.54 -13.75 -8.47
CA TRP A 148 -4.85 -13.15 -8.72
C TRP A 148 -4.78 -11.66 -9.10
N GLY A 149 -3.58 -11.08 -9.11
CA GLY A 149 -3.34 -9.70 -9.52
C GLY A 149 -3.37 -8.67 -8.38
N HIS A 150 -2.96 -7.44 -8.71
CA HIS A 150 -2.72 -6.37 -7.75
C HIS A 150 -3.95 -5.93 -6.95
N GLU A 151 -5.13 -5.91 -7.57
CA GLU A 151 -6.36 -5.48 -6.91
C GLU A 151 -6.75 -6.42 -5.77
N TYR A 152 -6.55 -7.73 -5.97
CA TYR A 152 -6.76 -8.74 -4.94
C TYR A 152 -5.79 -8.57 -3.78
N VAL A 153 -4.50 -8.42 -4.06
CA VAL A 153 -3.48 -8.21 -3.03
C VAL A 153 -3.77 -6.94 -2.22
N ARG A 154 -4.18 -5.85 -2.89
CA ARG A 154 -4.55 -4.59 -2.24
C ARG A 154 -5.78 -4.72 -1.35
N ASN A 155 -6.82 -5.43 -1.80
CA ASN A 155 -8.00 -5.66 -0.97
C ASN A 155 -7.66 -6.52 0.26
N LEU A 156 -6.84 -7.56 0.08
CA LEU A 156 -6.35 -8.39 1.18
C LEU A 156 -5.54 -7.57 2.19
N ALA A 157 -4.62 -6.71 1.74
CA ALA A 157 -3.84 -5.85 2.62
C ALA A 157 -4.75 -5.00 3.54
N GLY A 158 -5.79 -4.38 2.97
CA GLY A 158 -6.76 -3.60 3.76
C GLY A 158 -7.60 -4.44 4.72
N GLU A 159 -8.02 -5.66 4.32
CA GLU A 159 -8.72 -6.57 5.24
C GLU A 159 -7.81 -7.08 6.37
N ILE A 160 -6.53 -7.35 6.07
CA ILE A 160 -5.52 -7.79 7.05
C ILE A 160 -5.28 -6.70 8.08
N ALA A 161 -5.10 -5.45 7.68
CA ALA A 161 -4.91 -4.35 8.62
C ALA A 161 -6.09 -4.17 9.58
N GLN A 162 -7.32 -4.25 9.06
CA GLN A 162 -8.53 -4.17 9.88
C GLN A 162 -8.70 -5.38 10.82
N GLU A 163 -8.28 -6.57 10.38
CA GLU A 163 -8.29 -7.79 11.19
C GLU A 163 -7.20 -7.75 12.26
N TYR A 164 -6.01 -7.27 11.92
CA TYR A 164 -4.89 -7.06 12.84
C TYR A 164 -5.30 -6.15 14.00
N ALA A 165 -5.85 -4.96 13.71
CA ALA A 165 -6.32 -4.03 14.73
C ALA A 165 -7.40 -4.64 15.66
N LYS A 166 -8.27 -5.49 15.10
CA LYS A 166 -9.29 -6.21 15.88
C LYS A 166 -8.67 -7.29 16.76
N ARG A 167 -7.79 -8.14 16.21
CA ARG A 167 -7.12 -9.21 16.95
C ARG A 167 -6.18 -8.69 18.02
N GLN A 168 -5.56 -7.52 17.79
CA GLN A 168 -4.77 -6.81 18.79
C GLN A 168 -5.63 -6.36 19.98
N THR A 169 -6.86 -5.90 19.71
CA THR A 169 -7.83 -5.55 20.77
C THR A 169 -8.33 -6.79 21.52
N ASP A 170 -8.53 -7.90 20.80
CA ASP A 170 -9.05 -9.16 21.35
C ASP A 170 -7.95 -10.08 21.94
N GLU A 171 -6.67 -9.67 21.91
CA GLU A 171 -5.48 -10.46 22.28
C GLU A 171 -5.41 -11.86 21.63
N ALA A 172 -5.83 -11.96 20.37
CA ALA A 172 -5.81 -13.21 19.60
C ALA A 172 -4.47 -13.45 18.88
N SER A 173 -4.25 -14.66 18.36
CA SER A 173 -3.07 -14.99 17.55
C SER A 173 -3.00 -14.16 16.27
N ILE A 174 -1.81 -13.63 15.97
CA ILE A 174 -1.53 -12.78 14.79
C ILE A 174 -0.54 -13.46 13.82
N ASP A 175 0.09 -14.56 14.24
CA ASP A 175 1.14 -15.26 13.47
C ASP A 175 0.73 -15.62 12.03
N ASP A 176 -0.51 -16.09 11.84
CA ASP A 176 -1.08 -16.41 10.53
C ASP A 176 -1.21 -15.17 9.63
N LEU A 177 -1.53 -14.01 10.20
CA LEU A 177 -1.61 -12.75 9.46
C LEU A 177 -0.21 -12.27 9.07
N MET A 178 0.79 -12.40 9.96
CA MET A 178 2.15 -11.94 9.69
C MET A 178 2.82 -12.73 8.56
N GLU A 179 2.57 -14.04 8.45
CA GLU A 179 3.03 -14.83 7.31
C GLU A 179 2.47 -14.29 5.99
N LEU A 180 1.17 -13.95 5.96
CA LEU A 180 0.56 -13.32 4.78
C LEU A 180 1.14 -11.92 4.50
N VAL A 181 1.37 -11.11 5.53
CA VAL A 181 1.96 -9.77 5.37
C VAL A 181 3.32 -9.87 4.70
N GLN A 182 4.18 -10.80 5.11
CA GLN A 182 5.50 -11.01 4.50
C GLN A 182 5.38 -11.38 3.01
N GLU A 183 4.46 -12.27 2.63
CA GLU A 183 4.21 -12.60 1.22
C GLU A 183 3.74 -11.37 0.42
N ILE A 184 2.82 -10.59 0.98
CA ILE A 184 2.24 -9.39 0.34
C ILE A 184 3.31 -8.30 0.14
N VAL A 185 4.11 -8.03 1.16
CA VAL A 185 5.20 -7.03 1.10
C VAL A 185 6.24 -7.45 0.06
N ALA A 186 6.66 -8.72 0.06
CA ALA A 186 7.59 -9.23 -0.95
C ALA A 186 7.02 -9.10 -2.38
N PHE A 187 5.71 -9.31 -2.56
CA PHE A 187 5.04 -9.12 -3.84
C PHE A 187 5.00 -7.65 -4.26
N HIS A 188 4.58 -6.74 -3.38
CA HIS A 188 4.48 -5.31 -3.65
C HIS A 188 5.84 -4.69 -4.01
N MET A 189 6.89 -5.03 -3.25
CA MET A 189 8.25 -4.53 -3.48
C MET A 189 8.82 -5.00 -4.83
N LYS A 190 8.52 -6.22 -5.26
CA LYS A 190 8.92 -6.73 -6.59
C LYS A 190 8.19 -6.06 -7.75
N HIS A 191 6.98 -5.57 -7.52
CA HIS A 191 6.12 -5.02 -8.57
C HIS A 191 6.01 -3.49 -8.54
N ASN A 192 6.91 -2.78 -7.86
CA ASN A 192 6.92 -1.32 -7.78
C ASN A 192 5.68 -0.70 -7.10
N ALA A 193 5.10 -1.41 -6.14
CA ALA A 193 4.04 -0.93 -5.27
C ALA A 193 4.61 -0.65 -3.86
N GLU A 194 5.73 0.07 -3.81
CA GLU A 194 6.41 0.37 -2.54
C GLU A 194 5.54 1.18 -1.56
N PRO A 195 4.76 2.20 -1.99
CA PRO A 195 3.87 2.92 -1.08
C PRO A 195 2.87 2.01 -0.37
N GLU A 196 2.25 1.08 -1.11
CA GLU A 196 1.29 0.14 -0.55
C GLU A 196 1.92 -0.85 0.44
N ALA A 197 3.17 -1.28 0.19
CA ALA A 197 3.92 -2.10 1.14
C ALA A 197 4.21 -1.36 2.44
N VAL A 198 4.63 -0.09 2.33
CA VAL A 198 4.92 0.75 3.49
C VAL A 198 3.64 1.01 4.30
N ASP A 199 2.53 1.36 3.64
CA ASP A 199 1.25 1.61 4.33
C ASP A 199 0.78 0.38 5.10
N LEU A 200 0.85 -0.81 4.50
CA LEU A 200 0.49 -2.06 5.18
C LEU A 200 1.38 -2.30 6.41
N LEU A 201 2.70 -2.14 6.28
CA LEU A 201 3.63 -2.35 7.39
C LEU A 201 3.46 -1.33 8.51
N MET A 202 3.07 -0.09 8.18
CA MET A 202 2.70 0.92 9.17
C MET A 202 1.42 0.53 9.92
N GLU A 203 0.42 -0.02 9.22
CA GLU A 203 -0.84 -0.46 9.84
C GLU A 203 -0.68 -1.70 10.73
N VAL A 204 0.28 -2.58 10.43
CA VAL A 204 0.61 -3.75 11.28
C VAL A 204 1.72 -3.49 12.29
N GLU A 205 2.20 -2.25 12.41
CA GLU A 205 3.24 -1.83 13.37
C GLU A 205 4.56 -2.62 13.26
N ASP A 206 4.90 -3.19 12.10
CA ASP A 206 6.11 -4.01 11.87
C ASP A 206 6.94 -3.48 10.69
N LEU A 207 7.40 -2.23 10.83
CA LEU A 207 8.11 -1.52 9.76
C LEU A 207 9.54 -2.06 9.52
N ASP A 208 10.10 -2.80 10.48
CA ASP A 208 11.46 -3.35 10.42
C ASP A 208 11.63 -4.34 9.25
N LEU A 209 10.59 -5.11 8.93
CA LEU A 209 10.55 -6.05 7.80
C LEU A 209 10.86 -5.38 6.45
N LEU A 210 10.61 -4.08 6.33
CA LEU A 210 10.88 -3.32 5.10
C LEU A 210 12.37 -3.38 4.74
N VAL A 211 13.26 -3.34 5.73
CA VAL A 211 14.72 -3.31 5.50
C VAL A 211 15.22 -4.56 4.77
N GLU A 212 14.55 -5.70 4.96
CA GLU A 212 14.90 -6.97 4.31
C GLU A 212 14.45 -7.04 2.85
N HIS A 213 13.33 -6.39 2.51
CA HIS A 213 12.72 -6.45 1.18
C HIS A 213 13.10 -5.29 0.24
N VAL A 214 13.83 -4.28 0.74
CA VAL A 214 14.32 -3.16 -0.08
C VAL A 214 15.60 -3.55 -0.83
N ASP A 215 15.62 -3.17 -2.11
CA ASP A 215 16.67 -3.37 -3.11
C ASP A 215 17.21 -2.03 -3.66
N ALA A 216 18.33 -2.10 -4.39
CA ALA A 216 19.00 -0.92 -4.98
C ALA A 216 18.14 -0.15 -6.01
N THR A 217 17.09 -0.75 -6.55
CA THR A 217 16.19 -0.12 -7.53
C THR A 217 15.04 0.64 -6.86
N ASN A 218 14.58 0.19 -5.69
CA ASN A 218 13.37 0.68 -5.04
C ASN A 218 13.65 1.54 -3.80
N PHE A 219 14.84 1.47 -3.20
CA PHE A 219 15.15 2.19 -1.95
C PHE A 219 14.91 3.71 -2.05
N LYS A 220 15.25 4.35 -3.19
CA LYS A 220 15.08 5.80 -3.36
C LYS A 220 13.61 6.21 -3.29
N ARG A 221 12.73 5.42 -3.90
CA ARG A 221 11.28 5.66 -3.92
C ARG A 221 10.67 5.36 -2.56
N THR A 222 11.09 4.26 -1.94
CA THR A 222 10.67 3.85 -0.60
C THR A 222 11.02 4.92 0.43
N CYS A 223 12.28 5.37 0.49
CA CYS A 223 12.68 6.41 1.44
C CYS A 223 12.04 7.78 1.14
N LEU A 224 11.82 8.12 -0.13
CA LEU A 224 11.07 9.32 -0.48
C LEU A 224 9.64 9.26 0.07
N TYR A 225 8.99 8.10 -0.03
CA TYR A 225 7.68 7.87 0.54
C TYR A 225 7.71 8.01 2.07
N LEU A 226 8.60 7.28 2.76
CA LEU A 226 8.76 7.33 4.23
C LEU A 226 9.01 8.77 4.74
N THR A 227 9.96 9.49 4.15
CA THR A 227 10.26 10.87 4.55
C THR A 227 9.13 11.86 4.25
N SER A 228 8.30 11.57 3.23
CA SER A 228 7.10 12.36 2.96
C SER A 228 5.96 12.04 3.91
N ALA A 229 5.78 10.76 4.25
CA ALA A 229 4.76 10.27 5.18
C ALA A 229 5.02 10.75 6.60
N ALA A 230 6.28 10.75 7.05
CA ALA A 230 6.70 11.23 8.37
C ALA A 230 6.18 12.64 8.70
N LYS A 231 6.02 13.52 7.70
CA LYS A 231 5.50 14.89 7.91
C LYS A 231 4.04 14.96 8.33
N TYR A 232 3.30 13.87 8.14
CA TYR A 232 1.86 13.77 8.43
C TYR A 232 1.57 12.83 9.60
N LEU A 233 2.61 12.20 10.16
CA LEU A 233 2.49 11.28 11.30
C LEU A 233 2.66 12.03 12.62
N PRO A 234 2.10 11.50 13.72
CA PRO A 234 2.33 12.03 15.04
C PRO A 234 3.76 11.71 15.53
N GLY A 235 4.23 12.49 16.51
CA GLY A 235 5.62 12.52 17.01
C GLY A 235 6.30 11.22 17.51
N PRO A 236 5.60 10.13 17.89
CA PRO A 236 6.28 8.86 18.12
C PRO A 236 6.47 8.05 16.84
N ASP A 237 5.52 8.14 15.90
CA ASP A 237 5.50 7.30 14.69
C ASP A 237 6.36 7.91 13.57
N ASP A 238 6.42 9.24 13.49
CA ASP A 238 7.30 9.94 12.56
C ASP A 238 8.79 9.61 12.81
N MET A 239 9.21 9.54 14.08
CA MET A 239 10.57 9.17 14.48
C MET A 239 10.90 7.74 14.05
N LEU A 240 9.99 6.79 14.29
CA LEU A 240 10.17 5.39 13.87
C LEU A 240 10.30 5.26 12.35
N VAL A 241 9.43 5.93 11.59
CA VAL A 241 9.48 5.92 10.12
C VAL A 241 10.79 6.52 9.60
N LEU A 242 11.28 7.59 10.23
CA LEU A 242 12.55 8.21 9.88
C LEU A 242 13.75 7.35 10.28
N ASP A 243 13.70 6.65 11.41
CA ASP A 243 14.72 5.68 11.82
C ASP A 243 14.89 4.59 10.76
N ILE A 244 13.78 4.01 10.27
CA ILE A 244 13.83 3.01 9.20
C ILE A 244 14.36 3.60 7.90
N ALA A 245 13.94 4.81 7.53
CA ALA A 245 14.45 5.50 6.34
C ALA A 245 15.98 5.75 6.45
N TYR A 246 16.48 6.08 7.64
CA TYR A 246 17.92 6.20 7.91
C TYR A 246 18.64 4.86 7.73
N MET A 247 18.13 3.77 8.30
CA MET A 247 18.72 2.43 8.16
C MET A 247 18.80 1.99 6.69
N ILE A 248 17.75 2.24 5.92
CA ILE A 248 17.74 1.95 4.48
C ILE A 248 18.79 2.78 3.75
N TYR A 249 18.87 4.09 3.98
CA TYR A 249 19.88 4.92 3.31
C TYR A 249 21.31 4.54 3.69
N LEU A 250 21.55 4.13 4.93
CA LEU A 250 22.84 3.65 5.38
C LEU A 250 23.22 2.33 4.68
N LYS A 251 22.28 1.39 4.56
CA LYS A 251 22.47 0.11 3.85
C LYS A 251 22.87 0.29 2.38
N PHE A 252 22.35 1.31 1.71
CA PHE A 252 22.65 1.62 0.30
C PHE A 252 23.72 2.70 0.10
N GLU A 253 24.47 3.05 1.15
CA GLU A 253 25.59 4.01 1.11
C GLU A 253 25.21 5.42 0.61
N GLU A 254 23.94 5.80 0.75
CA GLU A 254 23.43 7.13 0.40
C GLU A 254 23.52 8.07 1.61
N PHE A 255 24.76 8.22 2.09
CA PHE A 255 25.15 8.97 3.27
C PHE A 255 24.65 10.43 3.33
N PRO A 256 24.59 11.22 2.24
CA PRO A 256 24.08 12.59 2.32
C PRO A 256 22.61 12.67 2.73
N ASN A 257 21.78 11.73 2.25
CA ASN A 257 20.35 11.67 2.61
C ASN A 257 20.18 11.10 4.02
N ALA A 258 20.97 10.08 4.39
CA ALA A 258 21.02 9.57 5.76
C ALA A 258 21.39 10.67 6.76
N LEU A 259 22.36 11.54 6.44
CA LEU A 259 22.77 12.65 7.28
C LEU A 259 21.63 13.65 7.49
N GLN A 260 20.88 13.99 6.44
CA GLN A 260 19.73 14.89 6.59
C GLN A 260 18.68 14.34 7.56
N ILE A 261 18.42 13.03 7.50
CA ILE A 261 17.50 12.37 8.44
C ILE A 261 18.07 12.36 9.85
N ALA A 262 19.34 11.98 10.03
CA ALA A 262 20.00 11.98 11.34
C ALA A 262 19.98 13.36 12.01
N LEU A 263 20.14 14.43 11.22
CA LEU A 263 20.03 15.81 11.70
C LEU A 263 18.60 16.21 12.06
N PHE A 264 17.61 15.70 11.33
CA PHE A 264 16.20 15.94 11.64
C PHE A 264 15.77 15.23 12.93
N LEU A 265 16.29 14.02 13.17
CA LEU A 265 16.08 13.25 14.40
C LEU A 265 16.88 13.78 15.61
N ASP A 266 17.76 14.76 15.41
CA ASP A 266 18.71 15.26 16.41
C ASP A 266 19.55 14.15 17.08
N ASN A 267 19.77 13.04 16.36
CA ASN A 267 20.50 11.88 16.89
C ASN A 267 21.98 11.95 16.49
N MET A 268 22.80 12.45 17.41
CA MET A 268 24.24 12.59 17.17
C MET A 268 24.95 11.24 16.96
N GLN A 269 24.44 10.14 17.52
CA GLN A 269 25.06 8.83 17.32
C GLN A 269 24.99 8.38 15.85
N TYR A 270 23.88 8.67 15.17
CA TYR A 270 23.73 8.38 13.75
C TYR A 270 24.65 9.26 12.89
N VAL A 271 24.80 10.54 13.25
CA VAL A 271 25.77 11.41 12.58
C VAL A 271 27.18 10.81 12.69
N LYS A 272 27.61 10.39 13.89
CA LYS A 272 28.90 9.73 14.09
C LYS A 272 29.02 8.47 13.24
N GLN A 273 27.99 7.62 13.23
CA GLN A 273 27.97 6.38 12.46
C GLN A 273 28.17 6.65 10.96
N ILE A 274 27.48 7.64 10.38
CA ILE A 274 27.65 8.02 8.98
C ILE A 274 29.10 8.45 8.68
N PHE A 275 29.72 9.24 9.57
CA PHE A 275 31.11 9.67 9.41
C PHE A 275 32.09 8.51 9.47
N THR A 276 31.84 7.53 10.36
CA THR A 276 32.66 6.31 10.46
C THR A 276 32.46 5.35 9.29
N SER A 277 31.25 5.25 8.74
CA SER A 277 30.94 4.34 7.62
C SER A 277 31.32 4.90 6.26
N CYS A 278 31.50 6.21 6.13
CA CYS A 278 31.92 6.83 4.89
C CYS A 278 33.45 6.86 4.80
N ASP A 279 34.04 6.29 3.74
CA ASP A 279 35.49 6.39 3.52
C ASP A 279 35.91 7.60 2.66
N ASP A 280 34.97 8.15 1.88
CA ASP A 280 35.26 9.21 0.92
C ASP A 280 35.42 10.58 1.60
N LEU A 281 36.65 11.10 1.56
CA LEU A 281 37.01 12.41 2.11
C LEU A 281 36.20 13.56 1.52
N LEU A 282 35.86 13.51 0.22
CA LEU A 282 35.08 14.59 -0.42
C LEU A 282 33.65 14.62 0.13
N ARG A 283 33.05 13.45 0.37
CA ARG A 283 31.74 13.34 1.02
C ARG A 283 31.80 13.83 2.46
N LYS A 284 32.85 13.47 3.22
CA LYS A 284 33.07 14.02 4.58
C LYS A 284 33.16 15.55 4.58
N LYS A 285 33.87 16.14 3.62
CA LYS A 285 33.91 17.62 3.45
C LYS A 285 32.51 18.18 3.25
N GLN A 286 31.68 17.56 2.39
CA GLN A 286 30.29 17.97 2.19
C GLN A 286 29.46 17.87 3.47
N PHE A 287 29.61 16.78 4.23
CA PHE A 287 28.91 16.62 5.53
C PHE A 287 29.29 17.74 6.50
N CYS A 288 30.58 18.08 6.58
CA CYS A 288 31.06 19.17 7.42
C CYS A 288 30.42 20.52 7.05
N TYR A 289 30.29 20.84 5.76
CA TYR A 289 29.58 22.05 5.33
C TYR A 289 28.09 22.03 5.69
N ILE A 290 27.43 20.87 5.63
CA ILE A 290 26.02 20.71 6.02
C ILE A 290 25.88 20.93 7.53
N LEU A 291 26.73 20.29 8.35
CA LEU A 291 26.75 20.46 9.81
C LEU A 291 27.02 21.90 10.22
N ALA A 292 28.01 22.54 9.58
CA ALA A 292 28.38 23.91 9.84
C ALA A 292 27.21 24.88 9.54
N ARG A 293 26.44 24.62 8.47
CA ARG A 293 25.22 25.38 8.16
C ARG A 293 24.08 25.13 9.16
N HIS A 294 23.94 23.91 9.66
CA HIS A 294 23.00 23.57 10.72
C HIS A 294 23.40 24.15 12.09
N GLY A 295 24.63 24.63 12.25
CA GLY A 295 25.14 25.19 13.51
C GLY A 295 25.47 24.13 14.55
N ILE A 296 25.62 22.87 14.15
CA ILE A 296 25.97 21.78 15.06
C ILE A 296 27.47 21.79 15.27
N THR A 297 27.88 21.84 16.54
CA THR A 297 29.28 21.71 16.93
C THR A 297 29.58 20.23 17.14
N LEU A 298 30.30 19.63 16.19
CA LEU A 298 30.77 18.25 16.26
C LEU A 298 32.30 18.26 16.37
N GLU A 299 32.82 17.57 17.39
CA GLU A 299 34.24 17.26 17.48
C GLU A 299 34.50 15.96 16.73
N LEU A 300 35.36 16.01 15.72
CA LEU A 300 35.77 14.85 14.93
C LEU A 300 36.83 14.07 15.72
N ASP A 301 36.64 12.76 15.88
CA ASP A 301 37.56 11.85 16.56
C ASP A 301 38.37 11.00 15.56
N ASP A 302 39.34 10.23 16.09
CA ASP A 302 40.20 9.34 15.30
C ASP A 302 39.38 8.25 14.57
N ASP A 303 38.25 7.84 15.13
CA ASP A 303 37.38 6.82 14.55
C ASP A 303 36.65 7.34 13.31
N MET A 304 36.25 8.61 13.31
CA MET A 304 35.62 9.26 12.14
C MET A 304 36.63 9.63 11.06
N VAL A 305 37.83 10.09 11.43
CA VAL A 305 38.87 10.50 10.49
C VAL A 305 40.23 10.06 11.04
N PRO A 306 40.81 8.98 10.50
CA PRO A 306 42.07 8.43 11.01
C PRO A 306 43.30 9.31 10.77
N ASP A 307 43.28 10.12 9.72
CA ASP A 307 44.38 11.02 9.36
C ASP A 307 44.24 12.37 10.06
N ASP A 308 45.30 12.77 10.77
CA ASP A 308 45.32 14.00 11.56
C ASP A 308 45.15 15.25 10.69
N ASP A 309 45.85 15.33 9.55
CA ASP A 309 45.84 16.51 8.68
C ASP A 309 44.44 16.72 8.06
N ASP A 310 43.83 15.64 7.57
CA ASP A 310 42.47 15.67 7.05
C ASP A 310 41.45 16.01 8.14
N ARG A 311 41.63 15.49 9.36
CA ARG A 311 40.76 15.80 10.49
C ARG A 311 40.80 17.27 10.87
N TYR A 312 42.00 17.88 10.97
CA TYR A 312 42.13 19.31 11.23
C TYR A 312 41.43 20.13 10.13
N ALA A 313 41.64 19.76 8.86
CA ALA A 313 41.01 20.44 7.74
C ALA A 313 39.47 20.35 7.76
N LEU A 314 38.92 19.19 8.14
CA LEU A 314 37.47 19.00 8.28
C LEU A 314 36.91 19.75 9.50
N GLN A 315 37.63 19.78 10.62
CA GLN A 315 37.23 20.50 11.83
C GLN A 315 37.13 22.01 11.57
N ASP A 316 38.06 22.58 10.78
CA ASP A 316 37.99 23.98 10.33
C ASP A 316 36.73 24.27 9.51
N ILE A 317 36.29 23.31 8.69
CA ILE A 317 35.06 23.42 7.89
C ILE A 317 33.83 23.38 8.80
N VAL A 318 33.75 22.41 9.74
CA VAL A 318 32.64 22.31 10.71
C VAL A 318 32.50 23.59 11.53
N ASN A 319 33.63 24.21 11.90
CA ASN A 319 33.68 25.46 12.66
C ASN A 319 33.38 26.72 11.82
N ASN A 320 32.95 26.57 10.56
CA ASN A 320 32.65 27.66 9.62
C ASN A 320 33.83 28.60 9.31
N VAL A 321 35.08 28.21 9.58
CA VAL A 321 36.26 29.06 9.35
C VAL A 321 36.44 29.38 7.85
N LYS A 322 36.08 28.42 6.98
CA LYS A 322 36.26 28.49 5.52
C LYS A 322 35.09 29.12 4.76
N LEU A 323 34.00 29.48 5.44
CA LEU A 323 32.77 29.96 4.79
C LEU A 323 32.99 31.27 4.00
N SER A 324 33.64 32.26 4.61
CA SER A 324 33.91 33.56 3.97
C SER A 324 34.87 33.44 2.79
N GLU A 325 35.89 32.59 2.91
CA GLU A 325 36.85 32.30 1.83
C GLU A 325 36.13 31.64 0.63
N GLY A 326 35.26 30.68 0.90
CA GLY A 326 34.44 30.02 -0.13
C GLY A 326 33.49 30.99 -0.84
N TYR A 327 32.79 31.86 -0.10
CA TYR A 327 31.87 32.83 -0.68
C TYR A 327 32.58 33.86 -1.58
N LEU A 328 33.76 34.33 -1.17
CA LEU A 328 34.58 35.23 -1.99
C LEU A 328 35.11 34.56 -3.26
N THR A 329 35.43 33.27 -3.18
CA THR A 329 35.86 32.48 -4.34
C THR A 329 34.71 32.31 -5.33
N LEU A 330 33.52 31.94 -4.85
CA LEU A 330 32.32 31.83 -5.67
C LEU A 330 31.94 33.16 -6.34
N ALA A 331 32.02 34.27 -5.59
CA ALA A 331 31.74 35.60 -6.14
C ALA A 331 32.73 35.98 -7.26
N ARG A 332 33.99 35.55 -7.16
CA ARG A 332 35.00 35.72 -8.22
C ARG A 332 34.67 34.87 -9.44
N ASP A 333 34.28 33.62 -9.24
CA ASP A 333 34.00 32.67 -10.32
C ASP A 333 32.73 33.01 -11.12
N ILE A 334 31.72 33.60 -10.47
CA ILE A 334 30.49 34.09 -11.14
C ILE A 334 30.67 35.52 -11.67
N GLU A 335 31.88 36.10 -11.55
CA GLU A 335 32.21 37.46 -12.03
C GLU A 335 31.31 38.57 -11.42
N VAL A 336 30.79 38.35 -10.21
CA VAL A 336 29.95 39.32 -9.47
C VAL A 336 30.81 40.25 -8.59
N MET A 337 32.10 39.95 -8.44
CA MET A 337 33.03 40.80 -7.71
C MET A 337 33.21 42.13 -8.42
N GLU A 338 33.17 43.22 -7.65
CA GLU A 338 33.45 44.55 -8.19
C GLU A 338 34.85 44.57 -8.84
N PRO A 339 34.97 45.11 -10.07
CA PRO A 339 36.25 45.24 -10.73
C PRO A 339 37.13 46.18 -9.92
N LYS A 340 38.25 45.66 -9.42
CA LYS A 340 39.16 46.43 -8.55
C LYS A 340 40.05 47.36 -9.36
N SER A 341 40.24 47.09 -10.66
CA SER A 341 41.04 47.93 -11.55
C SER A 341 40.34 48.21 -12.88
N PRO A 342 40.59 49.36 -13.53
CA PRO A 342 40.08 49.63 -14.87
C PRO A 342 40.54 48.60 -15.91
N GLU A 343 41.71 47.98 -15.69
CA GLU A 343 42.25 46.93 -16.55
C GLU A 343 41.36 45.67 -16.59
N ASP A 344 40.61 45.41 -15.51
CA ASP A 344 39.62 44.31 -15.43
C ASP A 344 38.37 44.57 -16.29
N ILE A 345 38.12 45.83 -16.67
CA ILE A 345 36.97 46.26 -17.51
C ILE A 345 37.36 46.31 -19.01
N TYR A 346 38.65 46.47 -19.31
CA TYR A 346 39.16 46.72 -20.67
C TYR A 346 39.58 45.47 -21.46
N LYS A 347 39.10 44.27 -21.09
CA LYS A 347 39.34 43.04 -21.85
C LYS A 347 38.28 42.75 -22.90
#